data_AF-A0A7S1N0P1-F1
#
_entry.id   AF-A0A7S1N0P1-F1
#
_cell.length_a   1.000
_cell.length_b   1.000
_cell.length_c   1.000
_cell.angle_alpha   90.00
_cell.angle_beta   90.00
_cell.angle_gamma   90.00
#
_symmetry.space_group_name_H-M   'P 1'
#
loop_
_entity.id
_entity.type
_entity.pdbx_description
1 polymer ?
#
loop_
_entity_poly.entity_id
_entity_poly.type
_entity_poly.pdbx_seq_one_letter_code
_entity_poly.pdbx_strand_id
1 'polypeptide(L)'
;SQVANQSAMECLPLVMEPESRFYTSPVLVLDFQSLYPSMVMAYNLCYSTLVGHVESSGIATSLGVLSKYESHAITEGDLSSEDLIFSPNGSLFSSKDVRRGVLPRMLQEILDTRQMLKKSMKDLPANQKALYRLLNSRQFALKLLANVTYGYTAAGFSGRMP
;
A
#
# COMPACT_ATOMS: atom_id res chain seq x y z
N SER A 1 6.47 14.83 20.65
CA SER A 1 5.18 14.78 19.92
C SER A 1 4.67 13.35 19.98
N GLN A 2 3.34 13.10 19.92
CA GLN A 2 2.79 11.73 19.96
C GLN A 2 3.43 10.82 18.89
N VAL A 3 3.71 11.38 17.72
CA VAL A 3 4.42 10.75 16.58
C VAL A 3 5.85 10.31 16.92
N ALA A 4 6.57 11.01 17.81
CA ALA A 4 7.93 10.63 18.19
C ALA A 4 7.97 9.46 19.20
N ASN A 5 6.84 9.18 19.86
CA ASN A 5 6.73 8.14 20.88
C ASN A 5 6.15 6.83 20.35
N GLN A 6 5.81 6.76 19.05
CA GLN A 6 5.34 5.53 18.42
C GLN A 6 6.49 4.52 18.26
N SER A 7 6.14 3.24 18.15
CA SER A 7 7.11 2.18 17.86
C SER A 7 7.87 2.45 16.56
N ALA A 8 9.16 2.11 16.56
CA ALA A 8 9.99 2.25 15.37
C ALA A 8 9.53 1.28 14.27
N MET A 9 9.84 1.61 13.01
CA MET A 9 9.55 0.71 11.89
C MET A 9 10.50 -0.49 11.93
N GLU A 10 9.94 -1.70 12.08
CA GLU A 10 10.71 -2.95 12.20
C GLU A 10 10.87 -3.69 10.86
N CYS A 11 10.01 -3.39 9.88
CA CYS A 11 10.05 -4.03 8.56
C CYS A 11 10.96 -3.25 7.60
N LEU A 12 11.96 -3.93 7.05
CA LEU A 12 12.91 -3.36 6.07
C LEU A 12 12.74 -4.01 4.70
N PRO A 13 12.97 -3.27 3.59
CA PRO A 13 12.96 -3.86 2.27
C PRO A 13 14.13 -4.82 2.08
N LEU A 14 13.90 -5.91 1.35
CA LEU A 14 14.96 -6.84 0.97
C LEU A 14 15.75 -6.29 -0.21
N VAL A 15 17.06 -6.18 -0.03
CA VAL A 15 18.02 -5.94 -1.12
C VAL A 15 18.95 -7.14 -1.19
N MET A 16 18.90 -7.88 -2.29
CA MET A 16 19.80 -9.03 -2.49
C MET A 16 21.21 -8.54 -2.84
N GLU A 17 22.22 -9.24 -2.34
CA GLU A 17 23.60 -8.97 -2.72
C GLU A 17 23.82 -9.35 -4.19
N PRO A 18 24.34 -8.43 -5.03
CA PRO A 18 24.56 -8.72 -6.42
C PRO A 18 25.83 -9.55 -6.62
N GLU A 19 25.76 -10.56 -7.50
CA GLU A 19 26.95 -11.22 -8.00
C GLU A 19 27.66 -10.32 -9.01
N SER A 20 28.77 -9.72 -8.57
CA SER A 20 29.61 -8.84 -9.39
C SER A 20 30.41 -9.65 -10.41
N ARG A 21 29.94 -9.68 -11.66
CA ARG A 21 30.63 -10.33 -12.78
C ARG A 21 30.20 -9.75 -14.12
N PHE A 22 30.93 -10.12 -15.16
CA PHE A 22 30.51 -9.89 -16.54
C PHE A 22 29.58 -11.02 -17.01
N TYR A 23 28.37 -10.67 -17.44
CA TYR A 23 27.36 -11.61 -17.94
C TYR A 23 27.36 -11.60 -19.48
N THR A 24 27.68 -12.74 -20.09
CA THR A 24 27.68 -12.91 -21.55
C THR A 24 26.33 -13.37 -22.10
N SER A 25 25.54 -14.06 -21.27
CA SER A 25 24.18 -14.49 -21.60
C SER A 25 23.15 -13.39 -21.27
N PRO A 26 21.99 -13.34 -21.95
CA PRO A 26 20.93 -12.40 -21.62
C PRO A 26 20.45 -12.54 -20.17
N VAL A 27 20.25 -11.41 -19.48
CA VAL A 27 19.73 -11.36 -18.11
C VAL A 27 18.32 -10.78 -18.14
N LEU A 28 17.34 -11.54 -17.63
CA LEU A 28 15.95 -11.09 -17.54
C LEU A 28 15.78 -10.15 -16.34
N VAL A 29 15.18 -8.99 -16.58
CA VAL A 29 14.85 -8.02 -15.54
C VAL A 29 13.34 -8.02 -15.33
N LEU A 30 12.92 -8.45 -14.14
CA LEU A 30 11.51 -8.50 -13.74
C LEU A 30 11.26 -7.39 -12.71
N ASP A 31 10.15 -6.68 -12.86
CA ASP A 31 9.74 -5.61 -11.95
C ASP A 31 8.22 -5.66 -11.73
N PHE A 32 7.79 -5.28 -10.52
CA PHE A 32 6.39 -5.14 -10.19
C PHE A 32 5.90 -3.75 -10.60
N GLN A 33 4.79 -3.71 -11.34
CA GLN A 33 4.13 -2.44 -11.63
C GLN A 33 3.36 -1.96 -10.39
N SER A 34 3.97 -1.06 -9.62
CA SER A 34 3.37 -0.45 -8.42
C SER A 34 3.17 -1.43 -7.25
N LEU A 35 4.28 -2.04 -6.80
CA LEU A 35 4.33 -3.03 -5.71
C LEU A 35 3.48 -2.67 -4.47
N TYR A 36 3.79 -1.57 -3.77
CA TYR A 36 3.11 -1.23 -2.51
C TYR A 36 1.61 -0.92 -2.69
N PRO A 37 1.18 -0.09 -3.66
CA PRO A 37 -0.24 0.08 -3.94
C PRO A 37 -0.97 -1.24 -4.21
N SER A 38 -0.36 -2.17 -4.97
CA SER A 38 -0.93 -3.49 -5.24
C SER A 38 -1.10 -4.31 -3.96
N MET A 39 -0.13 -4.30 -3.05
CA MET A 39 -0.23 -4.97 -1.75
C MET A 39 -1.36 -4.38 -0.88
N VAL A 40 -1.45 -3.05 -0.82
CA VAL A 40 -2.51 -2.34 -0.06
C VAL A 40 -3.89 -2.76 -0.56
N MET A 41 -4.09 -2.84 -1.88
CA MET A 41 -5.37 -3.26 -2.45
C MET A 41 -5.64 -4.76 -2.25
N ALA A 42 -4.66 -5.62 -2.50
CA ALA A 42 -4.82 -7.07 -2.46
C ALA A 42 -5.17 -7.58 -1.05
N TYR A 43 -4.49 -7.03 -0.04
CA TYR A 43 -4.66 -7.42 1.36
C TYR A 43 -5.55 -6.46 2.16
N ASN A 44 -6.28 -5.58 1.47
CA ASN A 44 -7.23 -4.63 2.08
C ASN A 44 -6.64 -3.80 3.24
N LEU A 45 -5.37 -3.39 3.11
CA LEU A 45 -4.63 -2.71 4.18
C LEU A 45 -5.14 -1.27 4.33
N CYS A 46 -5.76 -0.95 5.46
CA CYS A 46 -6.25 0.40 5.72
C CYS A 46 -6.50 0.61 7.22
N TYR A 47 -6.36 1.85 7.70
CA TYR A 47 -6.77 2.21 9.06
C TYR A 47 -8.24 1.86 9.35
N SER A 48 -9.13 1.92 8.36
CA SER A 48 -10.57 1.62 8.53
C SER A 48 -10.91 0.13 8.58
N THR A 49 -9.95 -0.73 8.21
CA THR A 49 -10.07 -2.19 8.18
C THR A 49 -9.14 -2.87 9.17
N LEU A 50 -8.25 -2.12 9.82
CA LEU A 50 -7.39 -2.60 10.87
C LEU A 50 -8.23 -3.08 12.06
N VAL A 51 -7.89 -4.25 12.55
CA VAL A 51 -8.59 -4.97 13.62
C VAL A 51 -7.76 -4.90 14.90
N GLY A 52 -6.44 -5.05 14.77
CA GLY A 52 -5.50 -4.93 15.87
C GLY A 52 -4.14 -5.49 15.49
N HIS A 53 -3.30 -5.70 16.50
CA HIS A 53 -2.00 -6.33 16.37
C HIS A 53 -1.91 -7.47 17.37
N VAL A 54 -1.45 -8.65 16.93
CA VAL A 54 -1.37 -9.84 17.77
C VAL A 54 -0.04 -9.84 18.52
N GLU A 55 -0.13 -9.88 19.84
CA GLU A 55 0.99 -10.07 20.75
C GLU A 55 0.86 -11.42 21.48
N SER A 56 1.92 -11.83 22.18
CA SER A 56 1.93 -13.09 22.94
C SER A 56 0.84 -13.16 24.03
N SER A 57 0.37 -12.00 24.48
CA SER A 57 -0.67 -11.81 25.51
C SER A 57 -2.10 -11.65 24.95
N GLY A 58 -2.27 -11.65 23.62
CA GLY A 58 -3.56 -11.42 22.96
C GLY A 58 -3.52 -10.28 21.94
N ILE A 59 -4.65 -9.61 21.70
CA ILE A 59 -4.70 -8.45 20.81
C ILE A 59 -4.20 -7.21 21.57
N ALA A 60 -3.18 -6.55 21.02
CA ALA A 60 -2.61 -5.33 21.57
C ALA A 60 -3.66 -4.23 21.66
N THR A 61 -3.67 -3.53 22.80
CA THR A 61 -4.57 -2.39 23.02
C THR A 61 -4.01 -1.08 22.45
N SER A 62 -2.73 -1.04 22.11
CA SER A 62 -2.07 0.13 21.51
C SER A 62 -1.79 -0.10 20.04
N LEU A 63 -1.92 0.95 19.23
CA LEU A 63 -1.69 0.89 17.80
C LEU A 63 -1.16 2.22 17.28
N GLY A 64 0.06 2.23 16.74
CA GLY A 64 0.73 3.44 16.27
C GLY A 64 0.85 4.47 17.39
N VAL A 65 0.25 5.64 17.19
CA VAL A 65 0.21 6.72 18.19
C VAL A 65 -0.93 6.58 19.22
N LEU A 66 -1.84 5.62 19.04
CA LEU A 66 -2.99 5.42 19.92
C LEU A 66 -2.61 4.48 21.07
N SER A 67 -2.70 4.97 22.30
CA SER A 67 -2.47 4.16 23.52
C SER A 67 -3.62 3.21 23.83
N LYS A 68 -4.82 3.52 23.32
CA LYS A 68 -6.01 2.68 23.37
C LYS A 68 -6.67 2.68 22.01
N TYR A 69 -6.73 1.52 21.38
CA TYR A 69 -7.35 1.27 20.10
C TYR A 69 -8.50 0.30 20.28
N GLU A 70 -9.70 0.72 19.89
CA GLU A 70 -10.88 -0.12 19.83
C GLU A 70 -11.29 -0.24 18.37
N SER A 71 -11.23 -1.45 17.82
CA SER A 71 -11.58 -1.65 16.43
C SER A 71 -13.08 -1.44 16.21
N HIS A 72 -13.41 -0.47 15.37
CA HIS A 72 -14.78 -0.24 14.90
C HIS A 72 -15.15 -1.16 13.71
N ALA A 73 -14.24 -2.06 13.31
CA ALA A 73 -14.51 -3.10 12.31
C ALA A 73 -15.09 -4.36 12.96
N ILE A 74 -14.99 -4.50 14.28
CA ILE A 74 -15.49 -5.63 15.06
C ILE A 74 -16.65 -5.13 15.93
N THR A 75 -17.88 -5.47 15.57
CA THR A 75 -18.91 -5.64 16.61
C THR A 75 -18.69 -7.02 17.19
N GLU A 76 -18.49 -7.10 18.51
CA GLU A 76 -18.18 -8.34 19.23
C GLU A 76 -19.13 -9.48 18.82
N GLY A 77 -18.60 -10.57 18.24
CA GLY A 77 -19.32 -11.84 18.06
C GLY A 77 -19.39 -12.45 16.66
N ASP A 78 -19.15 -11.70 15.57
CA ASP A 78 -19.60 -12.14 14.22
C ASP A 78 -18.51 -12.46 13.18
N LEU A 79 -17.21 -12.28 13.48
CA LEU A 79 -16.15 -12.52 12.48
C LEU A 79 -15.55 -13.93 12.60
N SER A 80 -15.64 -14.69 11.51
CA SER A 80 -14.95 -15.96 11.35
C SER A 80 -13.48 -15.73 11.01
N SER A 81 -12.66 -16.78 11.07
CA SER A 81 -11.27 -16.71 10.60
C SER A 81 -11.15 -16.35 9.11
N GLU A 82 -12.18 -16.59 8.31
CA GLU A 82 -12.22 -16.27 6.88
C GLU A 82 -12.42 -14.76 6.61
N ASP A 83 -12.94 -14.05 7.60
CA ASP A 83 -13.20 -12.61 7.54
C ASP A 83 -11.98 -11.77 7.90
N LEU A 84 -10.85 -12.41 8.21
CA LEU A 84 -9.63 -11.78 8.69
C LEU A 84 -8.45 -12.05 7.77
N ILE A 85 -7.61 -11.04 7.61
CA ILE A 85 -6.35 -11.08 6.89
C ILE A 85 -5.24 -10.84 7.90
N PHE A 86 -4.37 -11.83 8.05
CA PHE A 86 -3.19 -11.74 8.90
C PHE A 86 -1.99 -11.27 8.08
N SER A 87 -1.34 -10.18 8.50
CA SER A 87 -0.12 -9.72 7.87
C SER A 87 1.12 -10.30 8.57
N PRO A 88 2.25 -10.47 7.85
CA PRO A 88 3.46 -11.07 8.43
C PRO A 88 4.06 -10.34 9.63
N ASN A 89 3.73 -9.05 9.79
CA ASN A 89 4.13 -8.24 10.93
C ASN A 89 3.19 -8.39 12.14
N GLY A 90 2.26 -9.33 12.15
CA GLY A 90 1.35 -9.57 13.28
C GLY A 90 0.08 -8.71 13.31
N SER A 91 -0.11 -7.79 12.36
CA SER A 91 -1.35 -7.00 12.26
C SER A 91 -2.50 -7.81 11.65
N LEU A 92 -3.71 -7.52 12.12
CA LEU A 92 -4.96 -8.11 11.66
C LEU A 92 -5.76 -7.06 10.89
N PHE A 93 -6.28 -7.43 9.73
CA PHE A 93 -7.18 -6.60 8.93
C PHE A 93 -8.46 -7.36 8.61
N SER A 94 -9.56 -6.65 8.44
CA SER A 94 -10.81 -7.21 7.96
C SER A 94 -10.72 -7.50 6.45
N SER A 95 -11.34 -8.61 6.02
CA SER A 95 -11.47 -8.96 4.61
C SER A 95 -12.24 -7.89 3.83
N LYS A 96 -11.97 -7.82 2.52
CA LYS A 96 -12.66 -6.92 1.58
C LYS A 96 -14.17 -7.18 1.50
N ASP A 97 -14.60 -8.41 1.79
CA ASP A 97 -15.99 -8.85 1.69
C ASP A 97 -16.83 -8.33 2.87
N VAL A 98 -16.21 -8.19 4.05
CA VAL A 98 -16.82 -7.55 5.22
C VAL A 98 -16.80 -6.03 5.06
N ARG A 99 -15.61 -5.46 4.82
CA ARG A 99 -15.45 -4.02 4.63
C ARG A 99 -14.28 -3.72 3.72
N ARG A 100 -14.55 -3.10 2.58
CA ARG A 100 -13.48 -2.55 1.74
C ARG A 100 -12.88 -1.28 2.35
N GLY A 101 -11.56 -1.25 2.52
CA GLY A 101 -10.85 -0.09 3.06
C GLY A 101 -10.96 1.16 2.19
N VAL A 102 -10.72 2.33 2.79
CA VAL A 102 -10.71 3.61 2.05
C VAL A 102 -9.47 3.72 1.15
N LEU A 103 -8.29 3.36 1.67
CA LEU A 103 -7.03 3.41 0.91
C LEU A 103 -7.05 2.46 -0.30
N PRO A 104 -7.46 1.17 -0.19
CA PRO A 104 -7.66 0.29 -1.33
C PRO A 104 -8.57 0.87 -2.42
N ARG A 105 -9.68 1.51 -2.04
CA ARG A 105 -10.62 2.13 -3.00
C ARG A 105 -9.97 3.30 -3.75
N MET A 106 -9.36 4.22 -3.00
CA MET A 106 -8.66 5.37 -3.58
C MET A 106 -7.53 4.95 -4.53
N LEU A 107 -6.70 3.99 -4.11
CA LEU A 107 -5.59 3.49 -4.93
C LEU A 107 -6.07 2.79 -6.19
N GLN A 108 -7.18 2.04 -6.12
CA GLN A 108 -7.79 1.41 -7.28
C GLN A 108 -8.17 2.46 -8.33
N GLU A 109 -8.88 3.52 -7.92
CA GLU A 109 -9.29 4.60 -8.82
C GLU A 109 -8.09 5.31 -9.47
N ILE A 110 -7.04 5.60 -8.70
CA ILE A 110 -5.79 6.20 -9.20
C ILE A 110 -5.12 5.29 -10.23
N LEU A 111 -5.02 3.99 -9.95
CA LEU A 111 -4.34 3.04 -10.83
C LEU A 111 -5.14 2.72 -12.08
N ASP A 112 -6.47 2.59 -11.99
CA ASP A 112 -7.35 2.38 -13.14
C ASP A 112 -7.29 3.57 -14.08
N THR A 113 -7.35 4.79 -13.52
CA THR A 113 -7.18 6.02 -14.31
C THR A 113 -5.80 6.04 -14.97
N ARG A 114 -4.74 5.64 -14.27
CA ARG A 114 -3.40 5.56 -14.84
C ARG A 114 -3.31 4.53 -15.97
N GLN A 115 -3.94 3.37 -15.83
CA GLN A 115 -4.01 2.36 -16.89
C GLN A 115 -4.75 2.88 -18.11
N MET A 116 -5.87 3.57 -17.92
CA MET A 116 -6.62 4.24 -18.99
C MET A 116 -5.73 5.22 -19.75
N LEU A 117 -5.01 6.12 -19.05
CA LEU A 117 -4.09 7.07 -19.70
C LEU A 117 -3.00 6.36 -20.50
N LYS A 118 -2.38 5.31 -19.93
CA LYS A 118 -1.37 4.51 -20.64
C LYS A 118 -1.93 3.83 -21.88
N LYS A 119 -3.18 3.35 -21.83
CA LYS A 119 -3.87 2.78 -23.00
C LYS A 119 -4.10 3.85 -24.06
N SER A 120 -4.68 5.00 -23.69
CA SER A 120 -4.88 6.12 -24.61
C SER A 120 -3.58 6.60 -25.26
N MET A 121 -2.46 6.59 -24.52
CA MET A 121 -1.14 6.91 -25.07
C MET A 121 -0.65 5.91 -26.13
N LYS A 122 -1.00 4.63 -26.03
CA LYS A 122 -0.65 3.61 -27.02
C LYS A 122 -1.49 3.71 -28.28
N ASP A 123 -2.77 4.06 -28.13
CA ASP A 123 -3.72 4.17 -29.23
C ASP A 123 -3.57 5.51 -30.00
N LEU A 124 -2.67 6.37 -29.55
CA LEU A 124 -2.49 7.74 -30.03
C LEU A 124 -1.67 7.79 -31.32
N PRO A 125 -2.14 8.48 -32.39
CA PRO A 125 -1.36 8.66 -33.61
C PRO A 125 -0.03 9.37 -33.38
N ALA A 126 1.02 8.96 -34.10
CA ALA A 126 2.40 9.45 -33.93
C ALA A 126 2.59 10.96 -34.18
N ASN A 127 1.65 11.60 -34.89
CA ASN A 127 1.68 13.04 -35.18
C ASN A 127 1.23 13.91 -33.98
N GLN A 128 0.57 13.34 -32.96
CA GLN A 128 0.02 14.09 -31.83
C GLN A 128 0.98 14.15 -30.62
N LYS A 129 2.21 14.61 -30.86
CA LYS A 129 3.28 14.66 -29.83
C LYS A 129 2.90 15.48 -28.59
N ALA A 130 2.16 16.58 -28.77
CA ALA A 130 1.74 17.45 -27.67
C ALA A 130 0.78 16.72 -26.71
N LEU A 131 -0.21 16.01 -27.25
CA LEU A 131 -1.18 15.26 -26.45
C LEU A 131 -0.51 14.06 -25.76
N TYR A 132 0.38 13.34 -26.45
CA TYR A 132 1.18 12.27 -25.84
C TYR A 132 1.96 12.78 -24.61
N ARG A 133 2.64 13.93 -24.73
CA ARG A 133 3.36 14.55 -23.61
C ARG A 133 2.44 14.87 -22.44
N LEU A 134 1.26 15.44 -22.70
CA LEU A 134 0.28 15.76 -21.66
C LEU A 134 -0.18 14.49 -20.91
N LEU A 135 -0.58 13.44 -21.64
CA LEU A 135 -1.00 12.18 -21.03
C LEU A 135 0.14 11.51 -20.25
N ASN A 136 1.37 11.58 -20.77
CA ASN A 136 2.54 11.05 -20.09
C ASN A 136 2.79 11.77 -18.76
N SER A 137 2.71 13.11 -18.74
CA SER A 137 2.83 13.88 -17.50
C SER A 137 1.74 13.50 -16.48
N ARG A 138 0.50 13.31 -16.95
CA ARG A 138 -0.62 12.90 -16.09
C ARG A 138 -0.42 11.49 -15.50
N GLN A 139 0.02 10.51 -16.29
CA GLN A 139 0.27 9.16 -15.76
C GLN A 139 1.42 9.14 -14.74
N PHE A 140 2.44 9.97 -14.93
CA PHE A 140 3.53 10.14 -13.94
C PHE A 140 3.04 10.79 -12.65
N ALA A 141 2.18 11.81 -12.74
CA ALA A 141 1.56 12.41 -11.57
C ALA A 141 0.73 11.38 -10.78
N LEU A 142 -0.08 10.57 -11.45
CA LEU A 142 -0.84 9.49 -10.81
C LEU A 142 0.07 8.42 -10.18
N LYS A 143 1.19 8.07 -10.83
CA LYS A 143 2.21 7.17 -10.24
C LYS A 143 2.76 7.75 -8.94
N LEU A 144 3.11 9.04 -8.94
CA LEU A 144 3.64 9.72 -7.77
C LEU A 144 2.59 9.75 -6.64
N LEU A 145 1.34 10.10 -6.95
CA LEU A 145 0.25 10.09 -5.98
C LEU A 145 0.09 8.73 -5.32
N ALA A 146 0.03 7.64 -6.10
CA ALA A 146 -0.08 6.29 -5.54
C ALA A 146 1.09 5.94 -4.60
N ASN A 147 2.31 6.33 -4.94
CA ASN A 147 3.49 6.09 -4.10
C ASN A 147 3.48 6.94 -2.82
N VAL A 148 3.05 8.21 -2.91
CA VAL A 148 2.95 9.11 -1.77
C VAL A 148 1.84 8.68 -0.81
N THR A 149 0.72 8.14 -1.31
CA THR A 149 -0.37 7.61 -0.46
C THR A 149 0.15 6.53 0.49
N TYR A 150 1.00 5.61 0.01
CA TYR A 150 1.68 4.66 0.88
C TYR A 150 2.66 5.36 1.83
N GLY A 151 3.50 6.27 1.32
CA GLY A 151 4.47 7.02 2.13
C GLY A 151 3.83 7.82 3.27
N TYR A 152 2.59 8.28 3.10
CA TYR A 152 1.82 8.95 4.15
C TYR A 152 1.60 8.04 5.37
N THR A 153 1.33 6.75 5.14
CA THR A 153 1.11 5.77 6.23
C THR A 153 2.37 5.37 6.98
N ALA A 154 3.55 5.62 6.40
CA ALA A 154 4.84 5.29 7.00
C ALA A 154 5.57 6.51 7.59
N ALA A 155 4.90 7.67 7.68
CA ALA A 155 5.53 8.95 7.98
C ALA A 155 5.87 9.12 9.49
N GLY A 156 6.95 8.49 9.95
CA GLY A 156 7.34 8.48 11.37
C GLY A 156 7.88 9.78 11.97
N PHE A 157 8.34 10.75 11.16
CA PHE A 157 9.00 11.97 11.66
C PHE A 157 8.11 13.23 11.60
N SER A 158 7.36 13.42 10.51
CA SER A 158 6.52 14.59 10.26
C SER A 158 5.07 14.21 9.88
N GLY A 159 4.69 12.95 10.08
CA GLY A 159 3.35 12.46 9.78
C GLY A 159 2.29 13.17 10.62
N ARG A 160 1.12 13.39 10.01
CA ARG A 160 -0.06 13.92 10.72
C ARG A 160 -1.00 12.82 11.21
N MET A 161 -0.83 11.60 10.68
CA MET A 161 -1.57 10.40 11.07
C MET A 161 -0.75 9.16 10.67
N PRO A 162 0.42 8.94 11.30
CA PRO A 162 1.20 7.72 11.09
C PRO A 162 0.50 6.50 11.71
#